data_AF-Q22BP5-F1
#
_entry.id   AF-Q22BP5-F1
#
_cell.length_a   1.000
_cell.length_b   1.000
_cell.length_c   1.000
_cell.angle_alpha   90.00
_cell.angle_beta   90.00
_cell.angle_gamma   90.00
#
_symmetry.space_group_name_H-M   'P 1'
#
loop_
_entity.id
_entity.type
_entity.pdbx_description
1 polymer ?
#
loop_
_entity_poly.entity_id
_entity_poly.type
_entity_poly.pdbx_seq_one_letter_code
_entity_poly.pdbx_strand_id
1 'polypeptide(L)'
;MEGEGLNAKALNDALMKEDEWAKAIIFDQNLNIITHKNCPASVEELRPYLTAFDSRDNTIGAGFELLGEHYDVHRFHPPLVYGRRGDADVGEGISLAKGFSKKANSNIYLLITYELPIISARAVPQQINFFNNHIGELEQAQ
;
A
#
# COMPACT_ATOMS: atom_id res chain seq x y z
N MET A 1 18.97 -5.35 -21.85
CA MET A 1 19.22 -5.47 -20.41
C MET A 1 17.88 -5.77 -19.78
N GLU A 2 17.54 -7.04 -19.63
CA GLU A 2 16.34 -7.45 -18.91
C GLU A 2 16.62 -7.14 -17.44
N GLY A 3 15.94 -6.13 -16.89
CA GLY A 3 16.00 -5.87 -15.46
C GLY A 3 15.50 -7.12 -14.75
N GLU A 4 16.30 -7.66 -13.83
CA GLU A 4 15.82 -8.65 -12.88
C GLU A 4 14.64 -8.01 -12.12
N GLY A 5 13.41 -8.34 -12.54
CA GLY A 5 12.20 -7.86 -11.91
C GLY A 5 12.20 -8.18 -10.41
N LEU A 6 11.31 -7.56 -9.65
CA LEU A 6 11.18 -7.84 -8.23
C LEU A 6 10.95 -9.34 -8.01
N ASN A 7 11.75 -9.95 -7.13
CA ASN A 7 11.63 -11.36 -6.80
C ASN A 7 10.37 -11.61 -5.98
N ALA A 8 9.29 -11.98 -6.68
CA ALA A 8 7.96 -12.20 -6.09
C ALA A 8 7.98 -13.21 -4.93
N LYS A 9 8.80 -14.26 -5.01
CA LYS A 9 8.92 -15.27 -3.94
C LYS A 9 9.54 -14.67 -2.69
N ALA A 10 10.67 -13.98 -2.83
CA ALA A 10 11.33 -13.35 -1.68
C ALA A 10 10.46 -12.26 -1.03
N LEU A 11 9.70 -11.50 -1.85
CA LEU A 11 8.73 -10.54 -1.35
C LEU A 11 7.58 -11.21 -0.63
N ASN A 12 7.06 -12.33 -1.14
CA ASN A 12 6.02 -13.09 -0.47
C ASN A 12 6.51 -13.59 0.89
N ASP A 13 7.70 -14.21 0.94
CA ASP A 13 8.31 -14.70 2.18
C ASP A 13 8.53 -13.58 3.21
N ALA A 14 8.88 -12.38 2.76
CA ALA A 14 8.99 -11.20 3.63
C ALA A 14 7.61 -10.72 4.10
N LEU A 15 6.63 -10.62 3.19
CA LEU A 15 5.28 -10.14 3.48
C LEU A 15 4.55 -11.05 4.48
N MET A 16 4.76 -12.37 4.40
CA MET A 16 4.19 -13.33 5.33
C MET A 16 4.71 -13.18 6.76
N LYS A 17 5.87 -12.54 6.97
CA LYS A 17 6.44 -12.27 8.30
C LYS A 17 5.88 -11.02 8.97
N GLU A 18 5.14 -10.18 8.24
CA GLU A 18 4.54 -8.95 8.77
C GLU A 18 3.20 -9.27 9.47
N ASP A 19 3.26 -9.90 10.64
CA ASP A 19 2.09 -10.41 11.38
C ASP A 19 1.12 -9.31 11.85
N GLU A 20 1.61 -8.07 11.99
CA GLU A 20 0.80 -6.92 12.40
C GLU A 20 -0.08 -6.35 11.26
N TRP A 21 0.13 -6.81 10.01
CA TRP A 21 -0.70 -6.41 8.87
C TRP A 21 -1.79 -7.44 8.60
N ALA A 22 -3.04 -6.98 8.60
CA ALA A 22 -4.20 -7.82 8.31
C ALA A 22 -4.21 -8.23 6.83
N LYS A 23 -4.00 -7.26 5.94
CA LYS A 23 -3.97 -7.44 4.49
C LYS A 23 -2.80 -6.64 3.90
N ALA A 24 -2.21 -7.14 2.83
CA ALA A 24 -1.22 -6.40 2.06
C ALA A 24 -1.20 -6.82 0.59
N ILE A 25 -0.91 -5.89 -0.30
CA ILE A 25 -0.76 -6.15 -1.74
C ILE A 25 0.31 -5.24 -2.34
N ILE A 26 1.15 -5.82 -3.18
CA ILE A 26 2.22 -5.14 -3.90
C ILE A 26 1.94 -5.26 -5.39
N PHE A 27 1.87 -4.12 -6.08
CA PHE A 27 1.59 -4.06 -7.51
C PHE A 27 2.37 -2.94 -8.20
N ASP A 28 2.56 -3.07 -9.51
CA ASP A 28 3.24 -2.05 -10.31
C ASP A 28 2.26 -1.05 -10.95
N GLN A 29 2.80 -0.03 -11.61
CA GLN A 29 2.05 0.98 -12.36
C GLN A 29 1.17 0.43 -13.51
N ASN A 30 1.37 -0.82 -13.93
CA ASN A 30 0.55 -1.50 -14.94
C ASN A 30 -0.51 -2.40 -14.31
N LEU A 31 -0.70 -2.32 -12.99
CA LEU A 31 -1.60 -3.17 -12.19
C LEU A 31 -1.21 -4.66 -12.19
N ASN A 32 0.05 -4.98 -12.48
CA ASN A 32 0.57 -6.33 -12.28
C ASN A 32 0.77 -6.54 -10.79
N ILE A 33 0.03 -7.50 -10.22
CA ILE A 33 0.19 -7.90 -8.83
C ILE A 33 1.47 -8.74 -8.70
N ILE A 34 2.43 -8.27 -7.91
CA ILE A 34 3.70 -8.96 -7.65
C ILE A 34 3.49 -10.02 -6.57
N THR A 35 2.83 -9.65 -5.47
CA THR A 35 2.45 -10.57 -4.39
C THR A 35 1.42 -9.92 -3.46
N HIS A 36 0.73 -10.73 -2.66
CA HIS A 36 -0.23 -10.26 -1.65
C HIS A 36 -0.28 -11.19 -0.43
N LYS A 37 -0.80 -10.67 0.68
CA LYS A 37 -1.14 -11.37 1.93
C LYS A 37 -2.59 -11.06 2.26
N ASN A 38 -3.46 -12.07 2.27
CA ASN A 38 -4.88 -11.96 2.60
C ASN A 38 -5.67 -10.87 1.83
N CYS A 39 -5.15 -10.43 0.68
CA CYS A 39 -5.69 -9.33 -0.11
C CYS A 39 -5.91 -9.75 -1.57
N PRO A 40 -6.98 -10.51 -1.88
CA PRO A 40 -7.30 -10.94 -3.23
C PRO A 40 -8.04 -9.83 -4.02
N ALA A 41 -7.54 -8.58 -3.97
CA ALA A 41 -8.16 -7.44 -4.64
C ALA A 41 -8.05 -7.57 -6.17
N SER A 42 -9.09 -7.16 -6.88
CA SER A 42 -9.11 -7.17 -8.35
C SER A 42 -8.31 -6.01 -8.96
N VAL A 43 -7.93 -6.13 -10.23
CA VAL A 43 -7.25 -5.08 -10.98
C VAL A 43 -8.12 -3.81 -11.06
N GLU A 44 -9.43 -3.98 -11.18
CA GLU A 44 -10.42 -2.91 -11.20
C GLU A 44 -10.44 -2.14 -9.89
N GLU A 45 -10.37 -2.83 -8.74
CA GLU A 45 -10.27 -2.20 -7.41
C GLU A 45 -8.93 -1.49 -7.22
N LEU A 46 -7.84 -1.99 -7.78
CA LEU A 46 -6.51 -1.37 -7.65
C LEU A 46 -6.33 -0.12 -8.53
N ARG A 47 -7.12 0.04 -9.59
CA ARG A 47 -6.95 1.12 -10.57
C ARG A 47 -6.99 2.53 -9.97
N PRO A 48 -7.92 2.89 -9.06
CA PRO A 48 -7.96 4.23 -8.47
C PRO A 48 -6.71 4.60 -7.65
N TYR A 49 -6.00 3.60 -7.12
CA TYR A 49 -4.79 3.83 -6.32
C TYR A 49 -3.62 4.37 -7.13
N LEU A 50 -3.59 4.17 -8.46
CA LEU A 50 -2.54 4.70 -9.33
C LEU A 50 -2.53 6.22 -9.36
N THR A 51 -3.72 6.84 -9.27
CA THR A 51 -3.94 8.29 -9.32
C THR A 51 -4.18 8.91 -7.93
N ALA A 52 -4.07 8.11 -6.86
CA ALA A 52 -4.31 8.56 -5.48
C ALA A 52 -3.31 9.62 -4.97
N PHE A 53 -2.25 9.91 -5.73
CA PHE A 53 -1.28 10.95 -5.40
C PHE A 53 -1.43 12.21 -6.28
N ASP A 54 -2.32 12.20 -7.28
CA ASP A 54 -2.45 13.28 -8.26
C ASP A 54 -3.16 14.51 -7.70
N SER A 55 -4.12 14.30 -6.78
CA SER A 55 -4.89 15.37 -6.14
C SER A 55 -5.26 15.02 -4.72
N ARG A 56 -4.85 15.88 -3.78
CA ARG A 56 -5.20 15.79 -2.36
C ARG A 56 -6.71 15.84 -2.15
N ASP A 57 -7.38 16.82 -2.73
CA ASP A 57 -8.80 17.06 -2.49
C ASP A 57 -9.66 15.93 -3.05
N ASN A 58 -9.32 15.42 -4.24
CA ASN A 58 -10.03 14.29 -4.82
C ASN A 58 -9.82 13.02 -3.99
N THR A 59 -8.59 12.77 -3.54
CA THR A 59 -8.28 11.54 -2.78
C THR A 59 -8.89 11.56 -1.38
N ILE A 60 -8.84 12.70 -0.69
CA ILE A 60 -9.51 12.88 0.60
C ILE A 60 -11.03 12.79 0.44
N GLY A 61 -11.59 13.42 -0.60
CA GLY A 61 -13.02 13.43 -0.84
C GLY A 61 -13.59 12.08 -1.30
N ALA A 62 -12.82 11.30 -2.05
CA ALA A 62 -13.25 10.01 -2.58
C ALA A 62 -12.96 8.83 -1.65
N GLY A 63 -11.97 8.92 -0.76
CA GLY A 63 -11.56 7.79 0.08
C GLY A 63 -10.90 6.65 -0.71
N PHE A 64 -10.76 5.49 -0.06
CA PHE A 64 -10.26 4.26 -0.67
C PHE A 64 -11.29 3.14 -0.58
N GLU A 65 -11.31 2.26 -1.58
CA GLU A 65 -12.12 1.05 -1.58
C GLU A 65 -11.22 -0.19 -1.70
N LEU A 66 -11.42 -1.17 -0.83
CA LEU A 66 -10.66 -2.42 -0.86
C LEU A 66 -11.53 -3.59 -0.40
N LEU A 67 -11.70 -4.60 -1.25
CA LEU A 67 -12.52 -5.79 -0.99
C LEU A 67 -13.97 -5.43 -0.64
N GLY A 68 -14.52 -4.44 -1.33
CA GLY A 68 -15.88 -3.93 -1.12
C GLY A 68 -16.07 -3.04 0.12
N GLU A 69 -15.00 -2.76 0.87
CA GLU A 69 -15.05 -1.90 2.05
C GLU A 69 -14.50 -0.50 1.74
N HIS A 70 -15.18 0.53 2.24
CA HIS A 70 -14.80 1.92 2.08
C HIS A 70 -14.00 2.44 3.28
N TYR A 71 -12.95 3.22 3.01
CA TYR A 71 -12.06 3.82 4.00
C TYR A 71 -11.96 5.33 3.79
N ASP A 72 -12.23 6.08 4.86
CA ASP A 72 -12.05 7.53 4.87
C ASP A 72 -10.56 7.89 4.90
N VAL A 73 -10.10 8.57 3.85
CA VAL A 73 -8.73 9.11 3.79
C VAL A 73 -8.68 10.41 4.57
N HIS A 74 -7.92 10.43 5.66
CA HIS A 74 -7.76 11.61 6.52
C HIS A 74 -6.31 12.14 6.55
N ARG A 75 -5.38 11.43 5.89
CA ARG A 75 -3.97 11.83 5.78
C ARG A 75 -3.49 11.64 4.35
N PHE A 76 -3.18 12.76 3.72
CA PHE A 76 -2.50 12.85 2.43
C PHE A 76 -1.12 13.45 2.66
N HIS A 77 -0.08 12.62 2.65
CA HIS A 77 1.30 13.01 2.91
C HIS A 77 2.25 12.22 2.02
N PRO A 78 2.31 12.51 0.70
CA PRO A 78 3.15 11.79 -0.25
C PRO A 78 4.58 11.60 0.30
N PRO A 79 5.17 10.39 0.24
CA PRO A 79 4.75 9.21 -0.54
C PRO A 79 3.65 8.33 0.08
N LEU A 80 2.98 8.80 1.13
CA LEU A 80 1.99 8.03 1.88
C LEU A 80 0.61 8.67 1.86
N VAL A 81 -0.41 7.86 1.64
CA VAL A 81 -1.81 8.24 1.84
C VAL A 81 -2.47 7.19 2.69
N TYR A 82 -3.08 7.58 3.80
CA TYR A 82 -3.68 6.62 4.72
C TYR A 82 -4.97 7.13 5.35
N GLY A 83 -5.78 6.16 5.74
CA GLY A 83 -7.15 6.32 6.14
C GLY A 83 -7.57 5.25 7.13
N ARG A 84 -8.86 5.20 7.41
CA ARG A 84 -9.46 4.17 8.26
C ARG A 84 -10.93 3.99 7.93
N ARG A 85 -11.46 2.85 8.33
CA ARG A 85 -12.90 2.58 8.40
C ARG A 85 -13.27 2.11 9.80
N GLY A 86 -14.57 2.03 10.05
CA GLY A 86 -15.12 1.54 11.32
C GLY A 86 -15.36 2.63 12.35
N ASP A 87 -15.69 2.20 13.57
CA ASP A 87 -16.13 3.05 14.68
C ASP A 87 -15.15 3.00 15.86
N ALA A 88 -15.65 3.24 17.08
CA ALA A 88 -14.84 3.26 18.29
C ALA A 88 -14.44 1.85 18.77
N ASP A 89 -15.20 0.83 18.41
CA ASP A 89 -15.05 -0.54 18.92
C ASP A 89 -14.42 -1.46 17.89
N VAL A 90 -14.68 -1.24 16.60
CA VAL A 90 -14.11 -2.02 15.49
C VAL A 90 -13.58 -1.06 14.44
N GLY A 91 -12.29 -1.16 14.12
CA GLY A 91 -11.64 -0.30 13.15
C GLY A 91 -10.53 -1.00 12.38
N GLU A 92 -10.43 -0.66 11.11
CA GLU A 92 -9.36 -1.10 10.22
C GLU A 92 -8.74 0.13 9.56
N GLY A 93 -7.43 0.28 9.70
CA GLY A 93 -6.66 1.29 9.00
C GLY A 93 -6.21 0.79 7.64
N ILE A 94 -6.03 1.71 6.69
CA ILE A 94 -5.50 1.45 5.36
C ILE A 94 -4.36 2.42 5.07
N SER A 95 -3.31 1.97 4.40
CA SER A 95 -2.19 2.84 4.01
C SER A 95 -1.62 2.44 2.66
N LEU A 96 -1.56 3.40 1.74
CA LEU A 96 -0.95 3.31 0.43
C LEU A 96 0.42 3.99 0.46
N ALA A 97 1.46 3.26 0.08
CA ALA A 97 2.80 3.78 -0.16
C ALA A 97 3.14 3.67 -1.65
N LYS A 98 3.76 4.71 -2.20
CA LYS A 98 4.31 4.73 -3.56
C LYS A 98 5.81 4.97 -3.52
N GLY A 99 6.55 4.22 -4.33
CA GLY A 99 7.98 4.43 -4.49
C GLY A 99 8.50 3.87 -5.80
N PHE A 100 9.76 4.16 -6.10
CA PHE A 100 10.42 3.70 -7.32
C PHE A 100 11.33 2.52 -7.03
N SER A 101 11.18 1.43 -7.78
CA SER A 101 12.10 0.29 -7.72
C SER A 101 13.11 0.35 -8.85
N LYS A 102 14.39 0.55 -8.52
CA LYS A 102 15.48 0.50 -9.51
C LYS A 102 15.64 -0.88 -10.16
N LYS A 103 15.22 -1.96 -9.47
CA LYS A 103 15.26 -3.34 -9.98
C LYS A 103 14.22 -3.58 -11.07
N ALA A 104 12.98 -3.16 -10.81
CA ALA A 104 11.89 -3.26 -11.78
C ALA A 104 11.85 -2.09 -12.79
N ASN A 105 12.61 -1.02 -12.53
CA ASN A 105 12.59 0.23 -13.28
C ASN A 105 11.16 0.80 -13.44
N SER A 106 10.39 0.76 -12.36
CA SER A 106 8.97 1.15 -12.35
C SER A 106 8.53 1.67 -10.98
N ASN A 107 7.41 2.41 -10.98
CA ASN A 107 6.71 2.75 -9.75
C ASN A 107 6.00 1.51 -9.20
N ILE A 108 6.20 1.28 -7.91
CA ILE A 108 5.61 0.18 -7.16
C ILE A 108 4.75 0.78 -6.04
N TYR A 109 3.61 0.15 -5.84
CA TYR A 109 2.62 0.50 -4.84
C TYR A 109 2.54 -0.63 -3.82
N LEU A 110 2.57 -0.27 -2.53
CA LEU A 110 2.32 -1.18 -1.43
C LEU A 110 1.11 -0.67 -0.67
N LEU A 111 0.02 -1.43 -0.70
CA LEU A 111 -1.19 -1.16 0.06
C LEU A 111 -1.25 -2.14 1.22
N ILE A 112 -1.43 -1.63 2.44
CA ILE A 112 -1.60 -2.45 3.65
C ILE A 112 -2.87 -2.07 4.40
N THR A 113 -3.40 -3.02 5.15
CA THR A 113 -4.38 -2.76 6.20
C THR A 113 -3.93 -3.33 7.53
N TYR A 114 -4.45 -2.77 8.62
CA TYR A 114 -4.14 -3.16 9.99
C TYR A 114 -5.35 -2.96 10.87
N GLU A 115 -5.56 -3.86 11.81
CA GLU A 115 -6.70 -3.86 12.72
C GLU A 115 -6.25 -3.53 14.14
N LEU A 116 -7.18 -3.04 14.97
CA LEU A 116 -6.88 -2.77 16.38
C LEU A 116 -6.32 -4.03 17.08
N PRO A 117 -5.32 -3.89 17.99
CA PRO A 117 -4.83 -2.64 18.57
C PRO A 117 -3.74 -1.92 17.75
N ILE A 118 -3.42 -2.39 16.55
CA ILE A 118 -2.41 -1.75 15.69
C ILE A 118 -2.97 -0.43 15.14
N ILE A 119 -2.15 0.61 15.20
CA ILE A 119 -2.51 1.96 14.72
C ILE A 119 -1.53 2.43 13.65
N SER A 120 -1.90 3.48 12.93
CA SER A 120 -1.08 4.08 11.86
C SER A 120 0.34 4.43 12.32
N ALA A 121 0.50 4.92 13.55
CA ALA A 121 1.81 5.24 14.14
C ALA A 121 2.75 4.04 14.28
N ARG A 122 2.24 2.81 14.20
CA ARG A 122 3.00 1.55 14.21
C ARG A 122 3.13 0.97 12.79
N ALA A 123 1.99 0.85 12.10
CA ALA A 123 1.92 0.21 10.78
C ALA A 123 2.61 1.01 9.67
N VAL A 124 2.47 2.35 9.65
CA VAL A 124 3.07 3.19 8.61
C VAL A 124 4.60 3.18 8.68
N PRO A 125 5.26 3.31 9.84
CA PRO A 125 6.72 3.11 9.93
C PRO A 125 7.20 1.73 9.48
N GLN A 126 6.45 0.65 9.80
CA GLN A 126 6.77 -0.69 9.28
C GLN A 126 6.67 -0.74 7.77
N GLN A 127 5.62 -0.17 7.19
CA GLN A 127 5.43 -0.09 5.74
C GLN A 127 6.60 0.62 5.05
N ILE A 128 7.04 1.75 5.62
CA ILE A 128 8.21 2.50 5.10
C ILE A 128 9.46 1.63 5.12
N ASN A 129 9.74 0.99 6.26
CA ASN A 129 10.92 0.13 6.41
C ASN A 129 10.87 -1.05 5.46
N PHE A 130 9.72 -1.72 5.33
CA PHE A 130 9.53 -2.83 4.41
C PHE A 130 9.76 -2.40 2.96
N PHE A 131 9.16 -1.27 2.55
CA PHE A 131 9.31 -0.76 1.19
C PHE A 131 10.78 -0.48 0.87
N ASN A 132 11.47 0.22 1.77
CA ASN A 132 12.87 0.59 1.60
C ASN A 132 13.83 -0.63 1.59
N ASN A 133 13.52 -1.66 2.39
CA ASN A 133 14.38 -2.84 2.50
C ASN A 133 14.17 -3.86 1.39
N HIS A 134 12.94 -3.99 0.87
CA HIS A 134 12.56 -5.09 0.00
C HIS A 134 12.14 -4.68 -1.41
N ILE A 135 11.60 -3.47 -1.60
CA ILE A 135 10.97 -3.06 -2.86
C ILE A 135 11.83 -2.04 -3.61
N GLY A 136 12.15 -0.91 -2.99
CA GLY A 136 12.76 0.24 -3.67
C GLY A 136 12.97 1.42 -2.72
N GLU A 137 12.89 2.64 -3.23
CA GLU A 137 12.95 3.85 -2.40
C GLU A 137 11.59 4.55 -2.49
N LEU A 138 11.02 4.95 -1.36
CA LEU A 138 9.82 5.79 -1.37
C LEU A 138 10.14 7.15 -2.00
N GLU A 139 9.25 7.64 -2.87
CA GLU A 139 9.42 8.95 -3.51
C GLU A 139 9.24 10.05 -2.46
N GLN A 140 10.31 10.73 -2.05
CA GLN A 140 10.15 11.90 -1.19
C GLN A 140 9.40 12.99 -1.98
N ALA A 141 8.37 13.58 -1.37
CA ALA A 141 7.70 14.74 -1.94
C ALA A 141 8.75 15.85 -2.16
N GLN A 142 8.92 16.27 -3.42
CA GLN A 142 9.74 17.44 -3.79
C GLN A 142 9.07 18.73 -3.32
#